data_AF-A0A8S3IG37-F1
#
_entry.id   AF-A0A8S3IG37-F1
#
_cell.length_a   1.000
_cell.length_b   1.000
_cell.length_c   1.000
_cell.angle_alpha   90.00
_cell.angle_beta   90.00
_cell.angle_gamma   90.00
#
_symmetry.space_group_name_H-M   'P 1'
#
loop_
_entity.id
_entity.type
_entity.pdbx_description
1 polymer ?
#
loop_
_entity_poly.entity_id
_entity_poly.type
_entity_poly.pdbx_seq_one_letter_code
_entity_poly.pdbx_strand_id
1 'polypeptide(L)'
;TEKEIINGILSAKDANERTLCFFRDIVDIHDHLSDSKAPKYIDMSSESVIDQEADKLLNRLKTNRIPAALKSQNIFTYKVRWSSSGINRHDHSEYIEKFNNDFFLAMKAQIDRCAQSRYTIGSDSLQHEVLEHAIQCKTYVTKFHGRTDVLSELEKFVKNNKEYRPCVVYGESGCGKTSVLAKTATEVFKWWPDRSVSVILRFLG
;
A
#
# COMPACT_ATOMS: atom_id res chain seq x y z
N THR A 1 -6.50 -13.86 -2.79
CA THR A 1 -7.25 -13.70 -1.54
C THR A 1 -6.45 -14.00 -0.28
N GLU A 2 -6.03 -15.24 0.05
CA GLU A 2 -5.32 -15.48 1.34
C GLU A 2 -4.01 -14.70 1.48
N LYS A 3 -3.18 -14.68 0.42
CA LYS A 3 -1.93 -13.92 0.40
C LYS A 3 -2.13 -12.41 0.62
N GLU A 4 -3.25 -11.85 0.16
CA GLU A 4 -3.59 -10.44 0.37
C GLU A 4 -3.97 -10.18 1.82
N ILE A 5 -4.70 -11.10 2.45
CA ILE A 5 -5.05 -11.02 3.88
C ILE A 5 -3.80 -11.13 4.75
N ILE A 6 -2.88 -12.05 4.43
CA ILE A 6 -1.61 -12.19 5.15
C ILE A 6 -0.82 -10.88 5.05
N ASN A 7 -0.58 -10.38 3.84
CA ASN A 7 0.30 -9.22 3.65
C ASN A 7 -0.35 -7.90 4.05
N GLY A 8 -1.67 -7.75 3.86
CA GLY A 8 -2.40 -6.51 4.08
C GLY A 8 -3.03 -6.37 5.48
N ILE A 9 -3.18 -7.47 6.22
CA ILE A 9 -3.77 -7.46 7.56
C ILE A 9 -2.83 -8.10 8.58
N LEU A 10 -2.46 -9.37 8.39
CA LEU A 10 -1.86 -10.15 9.47
C LEU A 10 -0.36 -9.88 9.68
N SER A 11 0.34 -9.45 8.63
CA SER A 11 1.77 -9.11 8.66
C SER A 11 2.05 -7.62 8.48
N ALA A 12 1.01 -6.82 8.19
CA ALA A 12 1.15 -5.37 8.05
C ALA A 12 1.29 -4.70 9.41
N LYS A 13 2.31 -3.84 9.56
CA LYS A 13 2.54 -3.08 10.80
C LYS A 13 1.50 -1.98 11.02
N ASP A 14 0.91 -1.50 9.93
CA ASP A 14 -0.03 -0.38 9.84
C ASP A 14 -1.40 -0.81 9.31
N ALA A 15 -1.79 -2.07 9.61
CA ALA A 15 -3.06 -2.66 9.15
C ALA A 15 -4.28 -1.82 9.59
N ASN A 16 -4.21 -1.22 10.78
CA ASN A 16 -5.33 -0.45 11.33
C ASN A 16 -5.53 0.90 10.65
N GLU A 17 -4.46 1.45 10.07
CA GLU A 17 -4.46 2.73 9.39
C GLU A 17 -4.92 2.59 7.93
N ARG A 18 -4.74 1.41 7.33
CA ARG A 18 -4.88 1.21 5.88
C ARG A 18 -5.89 0.16 5.45
N THR A 19 -6.40 -0.63 6.38
CA THR A 19 -7.25 -1.77 6.04
C THR A 19 -8.58 -1.73 6.76
N LEU A 20 -9.64 -2.02 6.00
CA LEU A 20 -10.99 -2.26 6.47
C LEU A 20 -11.38 -3.69 6.08
N CYS A 21 -12.13 -4.38 6.93
CA CYS A 21 -12.57 -5.74 6.70
C CYS A 21 -14.10 -5.81 6.74
N PHE A 22 -14.70 -6.33 5.68
CA PHE A 22 -16.15 -6.49 5.56
C PHE A 22 -16.48 -7.96 5.36
N PHE A 23 -17.22 -8.54 6.29
CA PHE A 23 -17.67 -9.92 6.26
C PHE A 23 -19.17 -10.00 5.98
N ARG A 24 -19.55 -10.81 5.00
CA ARG A 24 -20.89 -11.35 4.90
C ARG A 24 -20.92 -12.71 5.57
N ASP A 25 -21.83 -12.87 6.51
CA ASP A 25 -22.06 -14.11 7.25
C ASP A 25 -23.43 -14.65 6.84
N ILE A 26 -23.45 -15.71 6.03
CA ILE A 26 -24.68 -16.37 5.60
C ILE A 26 -24.99 -17.42 6.67
N VAL A 27 -25.86 -17.05 7.61
CA VAL A 27 -26.00 -17.78 8.88
C VAL A 27 -26.56 -19.19 8.73
N ASP A 28 -27.27 -19.45 7.64
CA ASP A 28 -27.98 -20.68 7.34
C ASP A 28 -27.42 -21.40 6.08
N ILE A 29 -26.22 -21.06 5.61
CA ILE A 29 -25.66 -21.65 4.38
C ILE A 29 -25.58 -23.18 4.40
N HIS A 30 -25.39 -23.77 5.58
CA HIS A 30 -25.33 -25.22 5.78
C HIS A 30 -26.68 -25.91 5.53
N ASP A 31 -27.79 -25.17 5.64
CA ASP A 31 -29.14 -25.68 5.41
C ASP A 31 -29.51 -25.65 3.91
N HIS A 32 -28.72 -24.96 3.08
CA HIS A 32 -29.01 -24.70 1.66
C HIS A 32 -27.99 -25.30 0.68
N LEU A 33 -27.21 -26.28 1.12
CA LEU A 33 -26.14 -26.91 0.30
C LEU A 33 -26.66 -27.61 -0.98
N SER A 34 -27.94 -27.98 -0.99
CA SER A 34 -28.59 -28.56 -2.16
C SER A 34 -28.88 -27.54 -3.27
N ASP A 35 -28.81 -26.24 -2.98
CA ASP A 35 -28.94 -25.19 -3.99
C ASP A 35 -27.69 -25.15 -4.87
N SER A 36 -27.90 -25.22 -6.19
CA SER A 36 -26.86 -25.09 -7.21
C SER A 36 -25.94 -23.86 -7.07
N LYS A 37 -26.37 -22.82 -6.36
CA LYS A 37 -25.61 -21.59 -6.11
C LYS A 37 -24.80 -21.62 -4.82
N ALA A 38 -25.11 -22.49 -3.87
CA ALA A 38 -24.39 -22.63 -2.60
C ALA A 38 -22.86 -22.79 -2.78
N PRO A 39 -22.35 -23.61 -3.73
CA PRO A 39 -20.92 -23.72 -4.04
C PRO A 39 -20.16 -22.40 -4.26
N LYS A 40 -20.86 -21.31 -4.59
CA LYS A 40 -20.22 -20.00 -4.81
C LYS A 40 -19.90 -19.27 -3.50
N TYR A 41 -20.39 -19.77 -2.37
CA TYR A 41 -20.35 -19.09 -1.08
C TYR A 41 -19.79 -19.96 0.05
N ILE A 42 -19.60 -21.26 -0.18
CA ILE A 42 -18.97 -22.20 0.75
C ILE A 42 -18.05 -23.14 -0.03
N ASP A 43 -16.87 -23.42 0.53
CA ASP A 43 -15.92 -24.34 -0.08
C ASP A 43 -16.43 -25.79 0.07
N MET A 44 -16.46 -26.51 -1.05
CA MET A 44 -16.91 -27.90 -1.11
C MET A 44 -15.81 -28.77 -1.72
N SER A 45 -15.72 -30.00 -1.23
CA SER A 45 -14.83 -31.03 -1.74
C SER A 45 -15.27 -31.52 -3.13
N SER A 46 -14.42 -32.32 -3.77
CA SER A 46 -14.73 -32.99 -5.04
C SER A 46 -15.96 -33.92 -4.96
N GLU A 47 -16.36 -34.32 -3.76
CA GLU A 47 -17.52 -35.19 -3.52
C GLU A 47 -18.81 -34.38 -3.24
N SER A 48 -18.80 -33.07 -3.48
CA SER A 48 -19.93 -32.16 -3.21
C SER A 48 -20.36 -32.14 -1.73
N VAL A 49 -19.41 -32.38 -0.83
CA VAL A 49 -19.56 -32.25 0.63
C VAL A 49 -18.78 -31.02 1.08
N ILE A 50 -19.18 -30.38 2.19
CA ILE A 50 -18.44 -29.24 2.74
C ILE A 50 -16.97 -29.62 3.01
N ASP A 51 -16.05 -28.77 2.59
CA ASP A 51 -14.66 -28.86 3.03
C ASP A 51 -14.56 -28.35 4.48
N GLN A 52 -14.56 -29.29 5.43
CA GLN A 52 -14.52 -28.98 6.86
C GLN A 52 -13.23 -28.27 7.29
N GLU A 53 -12.11 -28.50 6.60
CA GLU A 53 -10.86 -27.85 6.94
C GLU A 53 -10.88 -26.39 6.47
N ALA A 54 -11.38 -26.14 5.25
CA ALA A 54 -11.59 -24.78 4.75
C ALA A 54 -12.56 -23.97 5.65
N ASP A 55 -13.68 -24.57 6.07
CA ASP A 55 -14.64 -23.93 6.97
C ASP A 55 -14.02 -23.58 8.34
N LYS A 56 -13.28 -24.52 8.96
CA LYS A 56 -12.55 -24.26 10.21
C LYS A 56 -11.54 -23.13 10.06
N LEU A 57 -10.77 -23.12 8.96
CA LEU A 57 -9.77 -22.08 8.69
C LEU A 57 -10.43 -20.71 8.51
N LEU A 58 -11.53 -20.64 7.76
CA LEU A 58 -12.30 -19.41 7.56
C LEU A 58 -12.91 -18.90 8.87
N ASN A 59 -13.48 -19.79 9.67
CA ASN A 59 -14.02 -19.44 10.99
C ASN A 59 -12.92 -18.89 11.91
N ARG A 60 -11.79 -19.59 12.03
CA ARG A 60 -10.64 -19.10 12.81
C ARG A 60 -10.10 -17.76 12.30
N LEU A 61 -10.13 -17.52 10.99
CA LEU A 61 -9.73 -16.24 10.40
C LEU A 61 -10.67 -15.12 10.86
N LYS A 62 -11.99 -15.32 10.74
CA LYS A 62 -13.04 -14.37 11.11
C LYS A 62 -13.08 -14.06 12.61
N THR A 63 -13.00 -15.08 13.46
CA THR A 63 -13.26 -14.94 14.91
C THR A 63 -12.00 -14.61 15.71
N ASN A 64 -10.82 -15.01 15.24
CA ASN A 64 -9.59 -14.89 16.03
C ASN A 64 -8.54 -14.03 15.31
N ARG A 65 -8.14 -14.41 14.09
CA ARG A 65 -6.96 -13.80 13.45
C ARG A 65 -7.19 -12.35 13.04
N ILE A 66 -8.32 -12.04 12.40
CA ILE A 66 -8.63 -10.66 12.00
C ILE A 66 -8.93 -9.77 13.21
N PRO A 67 -9.75 -10.18 14.20
CA PRO A 67 -9.96 -9.39 15.42
C PRO A 67 -8.70 -9.16 16.26
N ALA A 68 -7.71 -10.06 16.19
CA ALA A 68 -6.42 -9.85 16.85
C ALA A 68 -5.51 -8.84 16.13
N ALA A 69 -5.71 -8.62 14.82
CA ALA A 69 -4.88 -7.73 14.00
C ALA A 69 -5.53 -6.36 13.75
N LEU A 70 -6.86 -6.28 13.72
CA LEU A 70 -7.63 -5.06 13.44
C LEU A 70 -8.49 -4.65 14.64
N LYS A 71 -8.57 -3.35 14.88
CA LYS A 71 -9.52 -2.71 15.80
C LYS A 71 -10.94 -2.98 15.32
N SER A 72 -11.86 -3.19 16.26
CA SER A 72 -13.26 -3.48 16.00
C SER A 72 -13.94 -2.47 15.05
N GLN A 73 -13.60 -1.19 15.14
CA GLN A 73 -14.12 -0.14 14.26
C GLN A 73 -13.79 -0.32 12.76
N ASN A 74 -12.80 -1.14 12.42
CA ASN A 74 -12.41 -1.45 11.04
C ASN A 74 -13.01 -2.78 10.56
N ILE A 75 -13.80 -3.48 11.39
CA ILE A 75 -14.38 -4.78 11.09
C ILE A 75 -15.91 -4.64 11.04
N PHE A 76 -16.49 -4.98 9.89
CA PHE A 76 -17.92 -4.89 9.64
C PHE A 76 -18.45 -6.28 9.32
N THR A 77 -19.46 -6.75 10.05
CA THR A 77 -20.07 -8.06 9.82
C THR A 77 -21.56 -7.90 9.55
N TYR A 78 -22.01 -8.49 8.45
CA TYR A 78 -23.41 -8.47 8.02
C TYR A 78 -23.94 -9.89 8.00
N LYS A 79 -24.88 -10.18 8.90
CA LYS A 79 -25.58 -11.45 8.95
C LYS A 79 -26.72 -11.41 7.95
N VAL A 80 -26.75 -12.36 7.02
CA VAL A 80 -27.80 -12.52 6.03
C VAL A 80 -28.28 -13.95 6.03
N ARG A 81 -29.52 -14.17 5.60
CA ARG A 81 -30.08 -15.50 5.38
C ARG A 81 -30.15 -15.80 3.90
N TRP A 82 -30.08 -17.07 3.54
CA TRP A 82 -30.26 -17.49 2.16
C TRP A 82 -31.71 -17.26 1.72
N SER A 83 -31.92 -16.78 0.49
CA SER A 83 -33.26 -16.70 -0.12
C SER A 83 -33.49 -17.90 -1.04
N SER A 84 -34.73 -18.09 -1.50
CA SER A 84 -35.07 -19.10 -2.51
C SER A 84 -34.29 -18.97 -3.82
N SER A 85 -33.72 -17.79 -4.10
CA SER A 85 -32.89 -17.54 -5.28
C SER A 85 -31.40 -17.33 -4.93
N GLY A 86 -31.00 -17.65 -3.71
CA GLY A 86 -29.68 -17.38 -3.14
C GLY A 86 -29.46 -15.91 -2.78
N ILE A 87 -28.20 -15.47 -2.66
CA ILE A 87 -27.90 -14.06 -2.36
C ILE A 87 -28.12 -13.20 -3.61
N ASN A 88 -29.06 -12.25 -3.56
CA ASN A 88 -29.44 -11.42 -4.69
C ASN A 88 -29.79 -9.97 -4.29
N ARG A 89 -29.85 -9.06 -5.26
CA ARG A 89 -30.09 -7.61 -5.02
C ARG A 89 -31.48 -7.27 -4.51
N HIS A 90 -32.50 -8.04 -4.91
CA HIS A 90 -33.88 -7.76 -4.56
C HIS A 90 -34.15 -8.12 -3.09
N ASP A 91 -33.89 -9.37 -2.72
CA ASP A 91 -34.20 -9.90 -1.38
C ASP A 91 -33.22 -9.42 -0.30
N HIS A 92 -32.06 -8.89 -0.70
CA HIS A 92 -31.01 -8.42 0.21
C HIS A 92 -30.68 -6.94 0.01
N SER A 93 -31.64 -6.17 -0.51
CA SER A 93 -31.49 -4.73 -0.77
C SER A 93 -31.06 -3.95 0.47
N GLU A 94 -31.70 -4.19 1.62
CA GLU A 94 -31.35 -3.55 2.90
C GLU A 94 -29.90 -3.83 3.33
N TYR A 95 -29.45 -5.09 3.24
CA TYR A 95 -28.06 -5.47 3.51
C TYR A 95 -27.10 -4.74 2.58
N ILE A 96 -27.39 -4.73 1.28
CA ILE A 96 -26.51 -4.12 0.27
C ILE A 96 -26.43 -2.61 0.46
N GLU A 97 -27.55 -1.94 0.75
CA GLU A 97 -27.59 -0.51 1.02
C GLU A 97 -26.77 -0.17 2.27
N LYS A 98 -26.96 -0.93 3.36
CA LYS A 98 -26.17 -0.76 4.57
C LYS A 98 -24.67 -0.97 4.31
N PHE A 99 -24.30 -2.04 3.60
CA PHE A 99 -22.91 -2.30 3.24
C PHE A 99 -22.30 -1.16 2.41
N ASN A 100 -23.03 -0.65 1.42
CA ASN A 100 -22.55 0.44 0.57
C ASN A 100 -22.32 1.73 1.39
N ASN A 101 -23.26 2.07 2.28
CA ASN A 101 -23.14 3.23 3.15
C ASN A 101 -21.96 3.10 4.12
N ASP A 102 -21.86 1.96 4.81
CA ASP A 102 -20.77 1.69 5.74
C ASP A 102 -19.41 1.70 5.03
N PHE A 103 -19.33 1.08 3.85
CA PHE A 103 -18.12 1.09 3.01
C PHE A 103 -17.72 2.51 2.64
N PHE A 104 -18.65 3.30 2.12
CA PHE A 104 -18.39 4.69 1.72
C PHE A 104 -17.90 5.53 2.90
N LEU A 105 -18.61 5.50 4.03
CA LEU A 105 -18.28 6.28 5.21
C LEU A 105 -16.93 5.86 5.81
N ALA A 106 -16.67 4.55 5.91
CA ALA A 106 -15.42 4.04 6.47
C ALA A 106 -14.21 4.35 5.57
N MET A 107 -14.36 4.19 4.25
CA MET A 107 -13.32 4.55 3.28
C MET A 107 -13.02 6.04 3.31
N LYS A 108 -14.05 6.89 3.28
CA LYS A 108 -13.90 8.34 3.39
C LYS A 108 -13.16 8.72 4.68
N ALA A 109 -13.57 8.18 5.82
CA ALA A 109 -12.92 8.45 7.09
C ALA A 109 -11.47 7.96 7.14
N GLN A 110 -11.13 6.85 6.48
CA GLN A 110 -9.72 6.43 6.35
C GLN A 110 -8.91 7.38 5.48
N ILE A 111 -9.43 7.81 4.33
CA ILE A 111 -8.78 8.78 3.44
C ILE A 111 -8.56 10.11 4.17
N ASP A 112 -9.58 10.63 4.87
CA ASP A 112 -9.50 11.88 5.61
C ASP A 112 -8.42 11.82 6.72
N ARG A 113 -8.34 10.71 7.46
CA ARG A 113 -7.28 10.48 8.47
C ARG A 113 -5.89 10.39 7.83
N CYS A 114 -5.77 9.71 6.69
CA CYS A 114 -4.50 9.63 5.96
C CYS A 114 -4.07 11.00 5.41
N ALA A 115 -5.00 11.80 4.90
CA ALA A 115 -4.72 13.16 4.45
C ALA A 115 -4.28 14.03 5.64
N GLN A 116 -5.04 14.03 6.73
CA GLN A 116 -4.73 14.81 7.94
C GLN A 116 -3.36 14.45 8.51
N SER A 117 -3.05 13.16 8.67
CA SER A 117 -1.73 12.73 9.17
C SER A 117 -0.57 13.17 8.29
N ARG A 118 -0.77 13.33 6.97
CA ARG A 118 0.22 13.91 6.07
C ARG A 118 0.35 15.43 6.23
N TYR A 119 -0.75 16.13 6.48
CA TYR A 119 -0.75 17.57 6.78
C TYR A 119 -0.12 17.90 8.15
N THR A 120 -0.18 16.99 9.13
CA THR A 120 0.48 17.18 10.43
C THR A 120 2.02 17.13 10.33
N ILE A 121 2.57 16.57 9.25
CA ILE A 121 3.99 16.67 8.91
C ILE A 121 4.22 18.01 8.19
N GLY A 122 4.23 19.09 8.97
CA GLY A 122 4.68 20.42 8.55
C GLY A 122 3.68 21.18 7.67
N SER A 123 3.16 22.27 8.19
CA SER A 123 2.30 23.25 7.48
C SER A 123 3.01 24.03 6.37
N ASP A 124 4.10 23.51 5.82
CA ASP A 124 4.95 24.19 4.85
C ASP A 124 5.09 23.30 3.60
N SER A 125 4.46 23.72 2.51
CA SER A 125 4.53 23.05 1.21
C SER A 125 5.97 22.83 0.75
N LEU A 126 6.90 23.71 1.17
CA LEU A 126 8.32 23.57 0.86
C LEU A 126 8.94 22.37 1.59
N GLN A 127 8.59 22.14 2.86
CA GLN A 127 9.10 20.98 3.60
C GLN A 127 8.61 19.67 2.98
N HIS A 128 7.38 19.65 2.49
CA HIS A 128 6.84 18.50 1.75
C HIS A 128 7.63 18.25 0.46
N GLU A 129 7.82 19.28 -0.36
CA GLU A 129 8.58 19.18 -1.62
C GLU A 129 10.03 18.68 -1.37
N VAL A 130 10.70 19.20 -0.34
CA VAL A 130 12.04 18.76 0.05
C VAL A 130 12.05 17.27 0.46
N LEU A 131 11.08 16.83 1.27
CA LEU A 131 10.97 15.44 1.68
C LEU A 131 10.68 14.51 0.50
N GLU A 132 9.80 14.92 -0.43
CA GLU A 132 9.48 14.15 -1.63
C GLU A 132 10.72 13.95 -2.51
N HIS A 133 11.47 15.01 -2.79
CA HIS A 133 12.72 14.89 -3.55
C HIS A 133 13.77 14.03 -2.83
N ALA A 134 13.86 14.09 -1.51
CA ALA A 134 14.75 13.21 -0.74
C ALA A 134 14.33 11.73 -0.84
N ILE A 135 13.03 11.43 -0.79
CA ILE A 135 12.48 10.07 -0.95
C ILE A 135 12.73 9.54 -2.37
N GLN A 136 12.49 10.37 -3.39
CA GLN A 136 12.80 10.04 -4.79
C GLN A 136 14.28 9.76 -4.98
N CYS A 137 15.17 10.60 -4.41
CA CYS A 137 16.62 10.38 -4.43
C CYS A 137 17.00 9.01 -3.86
N LYS A 138 16.48 8.69 -2.68
CA LYS A 138 16.72 7.39 -2.03
C LYS A 138 16.26 6.23 -2.91
N THR A 139 15.16 6.39 -3.63
CA THR A 139 14.63 5.37 -4.54
C THR A 139 15.55 5.15 -5.74
N TYR A 140 16.10 6.21 -6.32
CA TYR A 140 17.08 6.09 -7.41
C TYR A 140 18.40 5.47 -6.95
N VAL A 141 18.89 5.87 -5.77
CA VAL A 141 20.18 5.42 -5.24
C VAL A 141 20.15 3.95 -4.80
N THR A 142 19.06 3.47 -4.23
CA THR A 142 18.95 2.06 -3.79
C THR A 142 19.03 1.06 -4.95
N LYS A 143 18.69 1.49 -6.17
CA LYS A 143 18.75 0.68 -7.40
C LYS A 143 19.98 1.00 -8.26
N PHE A 144 20.88 1.87 -7.79
CA PHE A 144 22.00 2.36 -8.58
C PHE A 144 23.19 1.40 -8.52
N HIS A 145 23.75 1.06 -9.70
CA HIS A 145 24.92 0.21 -9.84
C HIS A 145 25.86 0.75 -10.93
N GLY A 146 27.18 0.65 -10.69
CA GLY A 146 28.21 1.01 -11.66
C GLY A 146 28.45 2.52 -11.84
N ARG A 147 28.87 2.93 -13.04
CA ARG A 147 29.12 4.34 -13.46
C ARG A 147 30.13 5.09 -12.58
N THR A 148 31.12 4.38 -12.05
CA THR A 148 32.17 4.94 -11.18
C THR A 148 33.06 5.94 -11.91
N ASP A 149 33.27 5.74 -13.21
CA ASP A 149 33.95 6.66 -14.13
C ASP A 149 33.24 8.03 -14.17
N VAL A 150 31.94 8.03 -14.45
CA VAL A 150 31.12 9.25 -14.53
C VAL A 150 31.06 9.97 -13.18
N LEU A 151 30.92 9.21 -12.08
CA LEU A 151 30.92 9.78 -10.74
C LEU A 151 32.27 10.44 -10.39
N SER A 152 33.39 9.87 -10.83
CA SER A 152 34.72 10.45 -10.63
C SER A 152 34.91 11.74 -11.41
N GLU A 153 34.39 11.82 -12.63
CA GLU A 153 34.40 13.07 -13.42
C GLU A 153 33.55 14.16 -12.75
N LEU A 154 32.37 13.80 -12.25
CA LEU A 154 31.50 14.72 -11.52
C LEU A 154 32.15 15.20 -10.22
N GLU A 155 32.83 14.31 -9.47
CA GLU A 155 33.59 14.70 -8.28
C GLU A 155 34.65 15.74 -8.62
N LYS A 156 35.47 15.46 -9.65
CA LYS A 156 36.52 16.39 -10.12
C LYS A 156 35.92 17.71 -10.58
N PHE A 157 34.81 17.68 -11.30
CA PHE A 157 34.11 18.88 -11.76
C PHE A 157 33.67 19.73 -10.56
N VAL A 158 32.89 19.16 -9.63
CA VAL A 158 32.33 19.90 -8.50
C VAL A 158 33.44 20.47 -7.60
N LYS A 159 34.54 19.73 -7.39
CA LYS A 159 35.70 20.20 -6.60
C LYS A 159 36.46 21.37 -7.24
N ASN A 160 36.50 21.44 -8.57
CA ASN A 160 37.32 22.41 -9.29
C ASN A 160 36.51 23.53 -9.97
N ASN A 161 35.18 23.55 -9.80
CA ASN A 161 34.30 24.52 -10.44
C ASN A 161 34.35 25.91 -9.77
N LYS A 162 35.45 26.64 -9.99
CA LYS A 162 35.67 27.98 -9.44
C LYS A 162 34.82 29.09 -10.11
N GLU A 163 34.33 28.83 -11.32
CA GLU A 163 33.59 29.79 -12.13
C GLU A 163 32.06 29.60 -12.07
N TYR A 164 31.56 28.75 -11.16
CA TYR A 164 30.13 28.45 -10.99
C TYR A 164 29.44 28.01 -12.29
N ARG A 165 30.16 27.33 -13.19
CA ARG A 165 29.61 26.88 -14.47
C ARG A 165 28.63 25.71 -14.24
N PRO A 166 27.49 25.67 -14.96
CA PRO A 166 26.58 24.55 -14.88
C PRO A 166 27.23 23.29 -15.47
N CYS A 167 26.97 22.14 -14.84
CA CYS A 167 27.32 20.82 -15.38
C CYS A 167 26.08 20.19 -16.03
N VAL A 168 26.22 19.64 -17.23
CA VAL A 168 25.13 18.95 -17.93
C VAL A 168 25.50 17.49 -18.12
N VAL A 169 24.71 16.58 -17.54
CA VAL A 169 24.80 15.14 -17.78
C VAL A 169 23.79 14.77 -18.88
N TYR A 170 24.29 14.35 -20.03
CA TYR A 170 23.47 14.02 -21.21
C TYR A 170 23.71 12.58 -21.68
N GLY A 171 22.82 12.09 -22.55
CA GLY A 171 22.80 10.71 -23.03
C GLY A 171 21.39 10.27 -23.40
N GLU A 172 21.27 9.10 -24.01
CA GLU A 172 20.01 8.55 -24.49
C GLU A 172 18.92 8.44 -23.40
N SER A 173 17.66 8.45 -23.81
CA SER A 173 16.55 8.26 -22.87
C SER A 173 16.70 6.92 -22.14
N GLY A 174 16.39 6.89 -20.83
CA GLY A 174 16.53 5.68 -20.02
C GLY A 174 17.97 5.26 -19.64
N CYS A 175 19.02 5.95 -20.10
CA CYS A 175 20.41 5.56 -19.79
C CYS A 175 20.85 5.78 -18.32
N GLY A 176 19.97 6.33 -17.47
CA GLY A 176 20.20 6.50 -16.03
C GLY A 176 20.70 7.87 -15.58
N LYS A 177 20.60 8.92 -16.41
CA LYS A 177 21.05 10.30 -16.09
C LYS A 177 20.55 10.79 -14.72
N THR A 178 19.24 10.68 -14.48
CA THR A 178 18.60 11.07 -13.21
C THR A 178 19.18 10.31 -12.03
N SER A 179 19.42 9.00 -12.19
CA SER A 179 20.01 8.17 -11.15
C SER A 179 21.47 8.51 -10.87
N VAL A 180 22.25 8.90 -11.90
CA VAL A 180 23.62 9.41 -11.73
C VAL A 180 23.62 10.70 -10.91
N LEU A 181 22.77 11.67 -11.25
CA LEU A 181 22.66 12.92 -10.49
C LEU A 181 22.19 12.69 -9.05
N ALA A 182 21.21 11.80 -8.84
CA ALA A 182 20.77 11.40 -7.51
C ALA A 182 21.92 10.76 -6.70
N LYS A 183 22.73 9.91 -7.34
CA LYS A 183 23.89 9.30 -6.71
C LYS A 183 24.94 10.35 -6.34
N THR A 184 25.28 11.25 -7.25
CA THR A 184 26.18 12.39 -7.00
C THR A 184 25.73 13.20 -5.78
N ALA A 185 24.45 13.55 -5.69
CA ALA A 185 23.89 14.29 -4.55
C ALA A 185 24.14 13.60 -3.19
N THR A 186 24.18 12.26 -3.16
CA THR A 186 24.52 11.50 -1.95
C THR A 186 26.02 11.35 -1.70
N GLU A 187 26.84 11.28 -2.75
CA GLU A 187 28.29 11.10 -2.63
C GLU A 187 29.02 12.39 -2.24
N VAL A 188 28.43 13.57 -2.52
CA VAL A 188 28.99 14.88 -2.12
C VAL A 188 29.35 14.94 -0.63
N PHE A 189 28.53 14.35 0.24
CA PHE A 189 28.80 14.32 1.69
C PHE A 189 29.99 13.42 2.07
N LYS A 190 30.38 12.48 1.20
CA LYS A 190 31.64 11.72 1.37
C LYS A 190 32.83 12.47 0.80
N TRP A 191 32.61 13.24 -0.27
CA TRP A 191 33.64 14.07 -0.90
C TRP A 191 34.05 15.27 -0.02
N TRP A 192 33.12 15.76 0.82
CA TRP A 192 33.33 16.80 1.85
C TRP A 192 32.87 16.33 3.23
N PRO A 193 33.70 15.55 3.95
CA PRO A 193 33.36 15.01 5.27
C PRO A 193 33.15 16.08 6.36
N ASP A 194 33.73 17.26 6.16
CA ASP A 194 33.62 18.44 7.02
C ASP A 194 32.23 19.11 6.96
N ARG A 195 31.35 18.67 6.05
CA ARG A 195 30.01 19.22 5.83
C ARG A 195 30.01 20.71 5.50
N SER A 196 31.07 21.21 4.85
CA SER A 196 31.15 22.58 4.34
C SER A 196 30.24 22.83 3.12
N VAL A 197 29.58 21.78 2.61
CA VAL A 197 28.73 21.83 1.42
C VAL A 197 27.27 21.52 1.76
N SER A 198 26.35 22.30 1.19
CA SER A 198 24.92 22.02 1.20
C SER A 198 24.46 21.57 -0.19
N VAL A 199 23.60 20.55 -0.24
CA VAL A 199 23.04 20.02 -1.48
C VAL A 199 21.55 20.36 -1.53
N ILE A 200 21.16 21.09 -2.57
CA ILE A 200 19.75 21.33 -2.90
C ILE A 200 19.40 20.39 -4.04
N LEU A 201 18.40 19.53 -3.82
CA LEU A 201 17.98 18.53 -4.79
C LEU A 201 16.56 18.80 -5.25
N ARG A 202 16.39 18.81 -6.57
CA ARG A 202 15.09 18.94 -7.22
C ARG A 202 15.04 18.01 -8.42
N PHE A 203 14.03 17.17 -8.47
CA PHE A 203 13.72 16.36 -9.64
C PHE A 203 12.53 16.99 -10.37
N LEU A 204 12.60 17.04 -11.70
CA LEU A 204 11.49 17.46 -12.55
C LEU A 204 10.88 16.21 -13.17
N GLY A 205 9.61 15.95 -12.86
CA GLY A 205 8.87 14.77 -13.29
C GLY A 205 7.44 14.81 -12.82
#